data_AF-A0A933KRC6-F1
#
_entry.id   AF-A0A933KRC6-F1
#
_cell.length_a   1.000
_cell.length_b   1.000
_cell.length_c   1.000
_cell.angle_alpha   90.00
_cell.angle_beta   90.00
_cell.angle_gamma   90.00
#
_symmetry.space_group_name_H-M   'P 1'
#
loop_
_entity.id
_entity.type
_entity.pdbx_description
1 polymer ?
#
loop_
_entity_poly.entity_id
_entity_poly.type
_entity_poly.pdbx_seq_one_letter_code
_entity_poly.pdbx_strand_id
1 'polypeptide(L)' 'MTVERLTISLEAELAEAIRVAAEADAENISSWIAEASRRRLSQRGLRAVIRDWENEHGEITAEEMAAARKRLYG' A
#
# COMPACT_ATOMS: atom_id res chain seq x y z
N MET A 1 16.22 -14.54 -9.64
CA MET A 1 16.01 -13.18 -9.13
C MET A 1 17.16 -12.85 -8.20
N THR A 2 17.79 -11.69 -8.36
CA THR A 2 18.86 -11.24 -7.46
C THR A 2 18.23 -10.68 -6.19
N VAL A 3 18.67 -11.14 -5.02
CA VAL A 3 18.19 -10.63 -3.73
C VAL A 3 19.23 -9.67 -3.19
N GLU A 4 18.84 -8.42 -2.95
CA GLU A 4 19.65 -7.41 -2.28
C GLU A 4 19.35 -7.43 -0.77
N ARG A 5 20.39 -7.37 0.07
CA ARG A 5 20.23 -7.34 1.52
C ARG A 5 20.26 -5.89 2.01
N LEU A 6 19.18 -5.47 2.64
CA LEU A 6 19.08 -4.17 3.29
C LEU A 6 19.22 -4.34 4.81
N THR A 7 20.08 -3.54 5.43
CA THR A 7 20.18 -3.44 6.89
C THR A 7 19.46 -2.17 7.32
N ILE A 8 18.44 -2.32 8.18
CA ILE A 8 17.61 -1.23 8.67
C ILE A 8 17.50 -1.30 10.19
N SER A 9 17.41 -0.13 10.83
CA SER A 9 17.09 -0.01 12.25
C SER A 9 15.61 0.32 12.40
N LEU A 10 14.94 -0.33 13.35
CA LEU A 10 13.53 -0.13 13.66
C LEU A 10 13.38 0.08 15.16
N GLU A 11 12.35 0.84 15.56
CA GLU A 11 11.91 0.89 16.94
C GLU A 11 11.59 -0.51 17.45
N ALA A 12 11.96 -0.81 18.70
CA ALA A 12 11.86 -2.17 19.25
C ALA A 12 10.41 -2.70 19.22
N GLU A 13 9.45 -1.85 19.56
CA GLU A 13 8.03 -2.16 19.53
C GLU A 13 7.52 -2.47 18.11
N LEU A 14 8.00 -1.72 17.11
CA LEU A 14 7.64 -1.97 15.72
C LEU A 14 8.23 -3.29 15.21
N ALA A 15 9.49 -3.58 15.56
CA ALA A 15 10.13 -4.83 15.19
C ALA A 15 9.38 -6.04 15.79
N GLU A 16 8.86 -5.91 17.01
CA GLU A 16 8.04 -6.94 17.64
C GLU A 16 6.68 -7.10 16.97
N ALA A 17 5.98 -5.99 16.70
CA ALA A 17 4.71 -6.02 15.99
C ALA A 17 4.83 -6.69 14.60
N ILE A 18 5.93 -6.43 13.88
CA ILE A 18 6.21 -7.09 12.60
C ILE A 18 6.41 -8.60 12.77
N ARG A 19 7.13 -9.04 13.81
CA ARG A 19 7.33 -10.47 14.09
C ARG A 19 6.00 -11.18 14.33
N VAL A 20 5.16 -10.62 15.20
CA VAL A 20 3.84 -11.17 15.52
C VAL A 20 2.94 -11.22 14.30
N ALA A 21 2.92 -10.14 13.49
CA ALA A 21 2.12 -10.09 12.27
C ALA A 21 2.60 -11.10 11.22
N ALA A 22 3.90 -11.21 11.00
CA ALA A 22 4.46 -12.17 10.05
C ALA A 22 4.14 -13.61 10.45
N GLU A 23 4.22 -13.94 11.75
CA GLU A 23 3.82 -15.24 12.26
C GLU A 23 2.32 -15.52 12.07
N ALA A 24 1.45 -14.55 12.38
CA ALA A 24 0.01 -14.66 12.17
C ALA A 24 -0.37 -14.86 10.70
N ASP A 25 0.38 -14.23 9.78
CA ASP A 25 0.20 -14.34 8.33
C ASP A 25 0.91 -15.57 7.73
N ALA A 26 1.60 -16.39 8.55
CA ALA A 26 2.42 -17.52 8.13
C ALA A 26 3.52 -17.16 7.11
N GLU A 27 4.07 -15.94 7.21
CA GLU A 27 5.15 -15.42 6.38
C GLU A 27 6.45 -15.25 7.19
N ASN A 28 7.59 -15.23 6.50
CA ASN A 28 8.83 -14.75 7.12
C ASN A 28 8.87 -13.21 7.12
N ILE A 29 9.64 -12.63 8.05
CA ILE A 29 9.76 -11.17 8.22
C ILE A 29 10.16 -10.45 6.92
N SER A 30 11.07 -11.03 6.12
CA SER A 30 11.52 -10.39 4.89
C SER A 30 10.41 -10.33 3.84
N SER A 31 9.62 -11.40 3.69
CA SER A 31 8.45 -11.43 2.81
C SER A 31 7.40 -10.42 3.26
N TRP A 32 7.11 -10.39 4.57
CA TRP A 32 6.10 -9.51 5.14
C TRP A 32 6.46 -8.03 4.94
N ILE A 33 7.70 -7.65 5.25
CA ILE A 33 8.21 -6.28 5.04
C ILE A 33 8.24 -5.92 3.55
N ALA A 34 8.66 -6.86 2.68
CA ALA A 34 8.70 -6.61 1.24
C ALA A 34 7.30 -6.35 0.68
N GLU A 35 6.29 -7.11 1.12
CA GLU A 35 4.90 -6.89 0.70
C GLU A 35 4.33 -5.56 1.23
N ALA A 36 4.55 -5.25 2.52
CA ALA A 36 4.19 -3.95 3.08
C ALA A 36 4.82 -2.78 2.30
N SER A 37 6.10 -2.94 1.91
CA SER A 37 6.83 -1.96 1.10
C SER A 37 6.26 -1.83 -0.31
N ARG A 38 5.94 -2.93 -0.99
CA ARG A 38 5.26 -2.92 -2.30
C ARG A 38 3.93 -2.19 -2.23
N ARG A 39 3.09 -2.50 -1.24
CA ARG A 39 1.80 -1.81 -1.04
C ARG A 39 1.99 -0.30 -0.86
N ARG A 40 2.97 0.12 -0.05
CA ARG A 40 3.25 1.53 0.18
C ARG A 40 3.74 2.24 -1.09
N LEU A 41 4.59 1.59 -1.89
CA LEU A 41 5.07 2.12 -3.16
C LEU A 41 3.94 2.22 -4.20
N SER A 42 3.12 1.18 -4.34
CA SER A 42 1.95 1.19 -5.23
C SER A 42 0.96 2.29 -4.86
N GLN A 43 0.66 2.49 -3.57
CA GLN A 43 -0.18 3.59 -3.11
C GLN A 43 0.42 4.97 -3.45
N ARG A 44 1.75 5.13 -3.34
CA ARG A 44 2.43 6.36 -3.74
C ARG A 44 2.31 6.60 -5.24
N GLY A 45 2.50 5.56 -6.06
CA GLY A 45 2.32 5.63 -7.51
C GLY A 45 0.87 5.98 -7.89
N LEU A 46 -0.11 5.31 -7.28
CA LEU A 46 -1.53 5.56 -7.53
C LEU A 46 -1.93 7.01 -7.18
N ARG A 47 -1.41 7.57 -6.08
CA ARG A 47 -1.64 9.00 -5.75
C ARG A 47 -1.07 9.94 -6.80
N ALA A 48 0.00 9.56 -7.50
CA ALA A 48 0.52 10.37 -8.60
C ALA A 48 -0.43 10.32 -9.81
N VAL A 49 -0.88 9.12 -10.18
CA VAL A 49 -1.83 8.92 -11.28
C VAL A 49 -3.15 9.66 -11.04
N ILE A 50 -3.71 9.57 -9.84
CA ILE A 50 -4.96 10.27 -9.49
C ILE A 50 -4.78 11.78 -9.64
N ARG A 51 -3.70 12.34 -9.10
CA ARG A 51 -3.42 13.78 -9.21
C ARG A 51 -3.28 14.23 -10.67
N ASP A 52 -2.58 13.44 -11.50
CA ASP A 52 -2.39 13.78 -12.91
C ASP A 52 -3.74 13.77 -13.66
N TRP A 53 -4.62 12.82 -13.32
CA TRP A 53 -5.99 12.79 -13.86
C TRP A 53 -6.83 13.99 -13.38
N GLU A 54 -6.77 14.33 -12.09
CA GLU A 54 -7.52 15.46 -11.50
C GLU A 54 -7.07 16.81 -12.07
N ASN A 55 -5.78 16.96 -12.38
CA ASN A 55 -5.27 18.14 -13.07
C ASN A 55 -5.87 18.32 -14.47
N GLU A 56 -6.22 17.23 -15.15
CA GLU A 56 -6.78 17.24 -16.51
C GLU A 56 -8.31 17.32 -16.52
N HIS A 57 -8.99 16.69 -15.55
CA HIS A 57 -10.44 16.50 -15.55
C HIS A 57 -11.19 17.23 -14.41
N GLY A 58 -10.47 17.78 -13.43
CA GLY A 58 -11.03 18.28 -12.17
C GLY A 58 -11.01 17.22 -11.06
N GLU A 59 -11.20 17.67 -9.81
CA GLU A 59 -11.24 16.77 -8.64
C GLU A 59 -12.38 15.75 -8.75
N ILE A 60 -12.11 14.49 -8.39
CA ILE A 60 -13.15 13.47 -8.35
C ILE A 60 -14.09 13.76 -7.17
N THR A 61 -15.36 14.02 -7.45
CA THR A 61 -16.31 14.38 -6.38
C THR A 61 -16.89 13.17 -5.64
N ALA A 62 -17.43 13.42 -4.45
CA ALA A 62 -18.13 12.40 -3.68
C ALA A 62 -19.39 11.88 -4.41
N GLU A 63 -20.10 12.74 -5.15
CA GLU A 63 -21.26 12.32 -5.95
C GLU A 63 -20.86 11.39 -7.09
N GLU A 64 -19.78 11.71 -7.80
CA GLU A 64 -19.24 10.89 -8.88
C GLU A 64 -18.81 9.51 -8.36
N MET A 65 -18.12 9.48 -7.21
CA MET A 65 -17.71 8.24 -6.55
C MET A 65 -18.92 7.38 -6.14
N ALA A 66 -19.96 8.01 -5.58
CA ALA A 66 -21.19 7.33 -5.19
C ALA A 66 -21.94 6.75 -6.41
N ALA A 67 -22.04 7.52 -7.50
CA ALA A 67 -22.63 7.09 -8.75
C ALA A 67 -21.86 5.90 -9.37
N ALA A 68 -20.53 5.97 -9.38
CA ALA A 68 -19.66 4.90 -9.85
C ALA A 68 -19.82 3.62 -9.01
N ARG A 69 -19.86 3.75 -7.68
CA ARG A 69 -20.04 2.60 -6.77
C ARG A 69 -21.39 1.92 -6.97
N LYS A 70 -22.47 2.71 -7.13
CA LYS A 70 -23.81 2.19 -7.44
C LYS A 70 -23.83 1.43 -8.77
N ARG A 71 -23.09 1.89 -9.78
CA ARG A 71 -23.02 1.20 -11.09
C ARG A 71 -22.26 -0.13 -11.04
N LEU A 72 -21.23 -0.24 -10.19
CA LEU A 72 -20.37 -1.43 -10.12
C LEU A 72 -20.88 -2.50 -9.15
N TYR A 73 -21.57 -2.10 -8.09
CA TYR A 73 -21.96 -2.98 -6.98
C TYR A 73 -23.44 -2.92 -6.60
N GLY A 74 -24.24 -2.10 -7.30
CA GLY A 74 -25.69 -2.04 -7.16
C GLY A 74 -26.39 -2.76 -8.29
#